data_AF-A0A9P7VMF2-F1
#
_entry.id   AF-A0A9P7VMF2-F1
#
_cell.length_a   1.000
_cell.length_b   1.000
_cell.length_c   1.000
_cell.angle_alpha   90.00
_cell.angle_beta   90.00
_cell.angle_gamma   90.00
#
_symmetry.space_group_name_H-M   'P 1'
#
loop_
_entity.id
_entity.type
_entity.pdbx_description
1 polymer ?
#
loop_
_entity_poly.entity_id
_entity_poly.type
_entity_poly.pdbx_seq_one_letter_code
_entity_poly.pdbx_strand_id
1 'polypeptide(L)'
;MPRRPMSCGDPSKSSFVHPLLHIDIVAVYQLALRWRISSDNTNYADTAAAILDKFLAFGIYGYEFANAPDLMRDYSGWSAGNFTRFQNKIADLFYPTLRTMISWRIIMGQFVPFHLNRNICNMMSGMSIGILTDNQTMFNYAVNAFTMATGTGNIKNAICQILTGAEYVEKYNVGFDVPYVPHINGNYNETVISASGKGNVRPSWEPLYAHCGSLKGLNASWTEQMRGLVLDSSTNGVEGGGGDYGYDQLGYGT
;
A
#
# COMPACT_ATOMS: atom_id res chain seq x y z
N MET A 1 -10.75 -29.77 -14.35
CA MET A 1 -9.63 -30.15 -13.44
C MET A 1 -10.23 -30.62 -12.11
N PRO A 2 -9.78 -31.73 -11.50
CA PRO A 2 -10.42 -32.28 -10.30
C PRO A 2 -10.02 -31.49 -9.05
N ARG A 3 -11.00 -31.19 -8.18
CA ARG A 3 -10.82 -30.50 -6.90
C ARG A 3 -10.09 -31.41 -5.91
N ARG A 4 -8.99 -30.94 -5.30
CA ARG A 4 -8.32 -31.63 -4.18
C ARG A 4 -9.04 -31.32 -2.85
N PRO A 5 -9.12 -32.28 -1.91
CA PRO A 5 -9.72 -32.05 -0.60
C PRO A 5 -8.84 -31.13 0.24
N MET A 6 -9.46 -30.16 0.92
CA MET A 6 -8.82 -29.24 1.85
C MET A 6 -8.78 -29.90 3.23
N SER A 7 -7.59 -30.21 3.76
CA SER A 7 -7.44 -30.88 5.06
C SER A 7 -7.58 -29.90 6.23
N CYS A 8 -8.42 -30.25 7.20
CA CYS A 8 -8.56 -29.55 8.47
C CYS A 8 -7.25 -29.66 9.27
N GLY A 9 -6.62 -28.54 9.63
CA GLY A 9 -5.34 -28.51 10.35
C GLY A 9 -5.47 -28.73 11.87
N ASP A 10 -4.54 -29.51 12.41
CA ASP A 10 -4.29 -29.83 13.82
C ASP A 10 -3.90 -28.58 14.66
N PRO A 11 -4.50 -28.34 15.85
CA PRO A 11 -4.24 -27.16 16.68
C PRO A 11 -2.83 -27.08 17.29
N SER A 12 -2.02 -28.15 17.22
CA SER A 12 -0.74 -28.25 17.93
C SER A 12 0.49 -27.74 17.15
N LYS A 13 0.31 -27.29 15.89
CA LYS A 13 1.39 -26.70 15.09
C LYS A 13 1.13 -25.20 14.92
N SER A 14 2.05 -24.37 15.41
CA SER A 14 2.12 -22.92 15.20
C SER A 14 2.20 -22.58 13.71
N SER A 15 1.07 -22.65 13.01
CA SER A 15 0.92 -22.42 11.58
C SER A 15 0.46 -20.98 11.34
N PHE A 16 1.34 -20.04 11.67
CA PHE A 16 1.23 -18.69 11.11
C PHE A 16 1.44 -18.80 9.60
N VAL A 17 0.42 -18.43 8.83
CA VAL A 17 0.38 -18.25 7.37
C VAL A 17 0.05 -19.52 6.55
N HIS A 18 -1.22 -19.61 6.15
CA HIS A 18 -1.67 -20.44 5.03
C HIS A 18 -0.95 -19.97 3.74
N PRO A 19 -0.20 -20.83 3.01
CA PRO A 19 0.65 -20.41 1.89
C PRO A 19 -0.10 -19.71 0.73
N LEU A 20 -1.42 -19.85 0.66
CA LEU A 20 -2.28 -19.28 -0.39
C LEU A 20 -3.18 -18.14 0.12
N LEU A 21 -3.00 -17.70 1.37
CA LEU A 21 -3.86 -16.71 2.02
C LEU A 21 -4.05 -15.42 1.20
N HIS A 22 -2.99 -14.90 0.59
CA HIS A 22 -3.06 -13.69 -0.24
C HIS A 22 -3.93 -13.90 -1.50
N ILE A 23 -3.91 -15.09 -2.09
CA ILE A 23 -4.75 -15.45 -3.24
C ILE A 23 -6.22 -15.49 -2.82
N ASP A 24 -6.50 -16.06 -1.65
CA ASP A 24 -7.85 -16.13 -1.11
C ASP A 24 -8.40 -14.73 -0.79
N ILE A 25 -7.58 -13.82 -0.24
CA ILE A 25 -7.96 -12.41 0.01
C ILE A 25 -8.32 -11.70 -1.29
N VAL A 26 -7.42 -11.78 -2.28
CA VAL A 26 -7.63 -11.13 -3.58
C VAL A 26 -8.88 -11.71 -4.24
N ALA A 27 -9.09 -13.03 -4.17
CA ALA A 27 -10.29 -13.66 -4.71
C ALA A 27 -11.57 -13.15 -4.03
N VAL A 28 -11.60 -13.05 -2.70
CA VAL A 28 -12.77 -12.53 -1.98
C VAL A 28 -13.06 -11.08 -2.33
N TYR A 29 -12.04 -10.22 -2.37
CA TYR A 29 -12.22 -8.83 -2.74
C TYR A 29 -12.77 -8.67 -4.17
N GLN A 30 -12.19 -9.40 -5.13
CA GLN A 30 -12.64 -9.37 -6.52
C GLN A 30 -14.05 -9.93 -6.71
N LEU A 31 -14.41 -11.00 -5.98
CA LEU A 31 -15.75 -11.58 -6.00
C LEU A 31 -16.80 -10.63 -5.38
N ALA A 32 -16.48 -10.03 -4.23
CA ALA A 32 -17.34 -9.05 -3.58
C ALA A 32 -17.56 -7.81 -4.47
N LEU A 33 -16.49 -7.30 -5.10
CA LEU A 33 -16.57 -6.18 -6.03
C LEU A 33 -17.43 -6.51 -7.26
N ARG A 34 -17.21 -7.68 -7.87
CA ARG A 34 -18.03 -8.15 -9.01
C ARG A 34 -19.50 -8.24 -8.64
N TRP A 35 -19.81 -8.82 -7.49
CA TRP A 35 -21.19 -8.87 -7.02
C TRP A 35 -21.77 -7.47 -6.82
N ARG A 36 -21.05 -6.56 -6.15
CA ARG A 36 -21.52 -5.19 -5.89
C ARG A 36 -21.84 -4.42 -7.18
N ILE A 37 -21.01 -4.59 -8.20
CA ILE A 37 -21.19 -3.91 -9.50
C ILE A 37 -22.31 -4.55 -10.31
N SER A 38 -22.34 -5.88 -10.39
CA SER A 38 -23.26 -6.60 -11.28
C SER A 38 -24.66 -6.77 -10.69
N SER A 39 -24.77 -6.93 -9.37
CA SER A 39 -26.00 -7.14 -8.59
C SER A 39 -26.91 -8.29 -9.08
N ASP A 40 -26.54 -9.03 -10.13
CA ASP A 40 -27.36 -10.01 -10.84
C ASP A 40 -26.96 -11.46 -10.56
N ASN A 41 -25.73 -11.70 -10.08
CA ASN A 41 -25.18 -13.03 -9.86
C ASN A 41 -24.70 -13.22 -8.42
N THR A 42 -25.58 -13.77 -7.59
CA THR A 42 -25.31 -14.04 -6.17
C THR A 42 -24.23 -15.10 -5.95
N ASN A 43 -23.90 -15.93 -6.94
CA ASN A 43 -22.85 -16.95 -6.80
C ASN A 43 -21.48 -16.35 -6.44
N TYR A 44 -21.22 -15.10 -6.89
CA TYR A 44 -20.00 -14.38 -6.51
C TYR A 44 -20.00 -14.03 -5.02
N ALA A 45 -21.11 -13.53 -4.50
CA ALA A 45 -21.29 -13.24 -3.08
C ALA A 45 -21.31 -14.51 -2.22
N ASP A 46 -21.99 -15.58 -2.66
CA ASP A 46 -22.00 -16.88 -1.98
C ASP A 46 -20.58 -17.44 -1.80
N THR A 47 -19.78 -17.37 -2.87
CA THR A 47 -18.39 -17.83 -2.85
C THR A 47 -17.53 -16.97 -1.93
N ALA A 48 -17.68 -15.64 -1.99
CA ALA A 48 -16.96 -14.72 -1.12
C ALA A 48 -17.29 -14.94 0.37
N ALA A 49 -18.57 -15.10 0.72
CA ALA A 49 -19.02 -15.39 2.08
C ALA A 49 -18.47 -16.73 2.59
N ALA A 50 -18.48 -17.77 1.75
CA ALA A 50 -17.96 -19.09 2.09
C ALA A 50 -16.43 -19.09 2.34
N ILE A 51 -15.68 -18.19 1.70
CA ILE A 51 -14.27 -17.98 1.98
C ILE A 51 -14.14 -17.23 3.32
N LEU A 52 -14.81 -16.10 3.50
CA LEU A 52 -14.74 -15.28 4.71
C LEU A 52 -15.02 -16.07 6.01
N ASP A 53 -15.97 -17.00 5.99
CA ASP A 53 -16.32 -17.82 7.15
C ASP A 53 -15.21 -18.82 7.58
N LYS A 54 -14.23 -19.10 6.71
CA LYS A 54 -13.18 -20.12 6.90
C LYS A 54 -11.82 -19.60 7.36
N PHE A 55 -11.51 -18.30 7.28
CA PHE A 55 -10.14 -17.78 7.49
C PHE A 55 -9.93 -17.01 8.81
N LEU A 56 -8.68 -17.06 9.33
CA LEU A 56 -8.28 -16.54 10.65
C LEU A 56 -6.91 -15.82 10.70
N ALA A 57 -6.27 -15.40 9.60
CA ALA A 57 -4.93 -14.77 9.72
C ALA A 57 -4.70 -13.68 8.67
N PHE A 58 -4.19 -12.50 9.08
CA PHE A 58 -3.90 -11.38 8.17
C PHE A 58 -2.60 -10.62 8.48
N GLY A 59 -2.07 -9.98 7.43
CA GLY A 59 -0.88 -9.12 7.35
C GLY A 59 -1.12 -8.00 6.34
N ILE A 60 -0.12 -7.60 5.52
CA ILE A 60 -0.10 -6.41 4.61
C ILE A 60 -1.37 -6.19 3.73
N TYR A 61 -2.21 -7.20 3.53
CA TYR A 61 -3.48 -7.17 2.79
C TYR A 61 -4.74 -6.97 3.66
N GLY A 62 -4.60 -6.54 4.91
CA GLY A 62 -5.71 -6.44 5.86
C GLY A 62 -6.85 -5.50 5.42
N TYR A 63 -6.55 -4.51 4.57
CA TYR A 63 -7.57 -3.61 4.02
C TYR A 63 -8.52 -4.31 3.04
N GLU A 64 -8.02 -5.16 2.13
CA GLU A 64 -8.84 -5.91 1.17
C GLU A 64 -9.76 -6.88 1.90
N PHE A 65 -9.21 -7.51 2.95
CA PHE A 65 -9.95 -8.47 3.76
C PHE A 65 -11.04 -7.82 4.62
N ALA A 66 -10.90 -6.53 4.98
CA ALA A 66 -11.93 -5.79 5.69
C ALA A 66 -12.94 -5.12 4.73
N ASN A 67 -12.50 -4.69 3.54
CA ASN A 67 -13.36 -4.04 2.56
C ASN A 67 -14.33 -5.01 1.89
N ALA A 68 -13.89 -6.23 1.60
CA ALA A 68 -14.75 -7.22 0.95
C ALA A 68 -16.02 -7.57 1.74
N PRO A 69 -15.95 -7.88 3.06
CA PRO A 69 -17.15 -8.09 3.85
C PRO A 69 -17.97 -6.80 4.04
N ASP A 70 -17.34 -5.62 4.08
CA ASP A 70 -18.07 -4.35 4.16
C ASP A 70 -18.91 -4.09 2.89
N LEU A 71 -18.37 -4.41 1.71
CA LEU A 71 -19.11 -4.37 0.44
C LEU A 71 -20.32 -5.31 0.43
N MET A 72 -20.28 -6.39 1.21
CA MET A 72 -21.31 -7.42 1.32
C MET A 72 -22.24 -7.25 2.52
N ARG A 73 -22.21 -6.11 3.20
CA ARG A 73 -22.95 -5.85 4.45
C ARG A 73 -24.47 -6.02 4.31
N ASP A 74 -25.01 -5.84 3.11
CA ASP A 74 -26.43 -5.98 2.75
C ASP A 74 -26.74 -7.29 2.00
N TYR A 75 -25.77 -8.20 1.89
CA TYR A 75 -25.97 -9.47 1.20
C TYR A 75 -26.83 -10.44 2.02
N SER A 76 -28.04 -10.74 1.54
CA SER A 76 -29.01 -11.58 2.26
C SER A 76 -28.56 -13.03 2.48
N GLY A 77 -27.62 -13.54 1.67
CA GLY A 77 -27.07 -14.89 1.82
C GLY A 77 -26.02 -15.01 2.93
N TRP A 78 -25.52 -13.89 3.48
CA TRP A 78 -24.62 -13.88 4.62
C TRP A 78 -25.38 -13.41 5.86
N SER A 79 -25.65 -14.32 6.79
CA SER A 79 -26.49 -14.00 7.94
C SER A 79 -25.85 -12.90 8.80
N ALA A 80 -26.70 -12.04 9.38
CA ALA A 80 -26.24 -10.98 10.29
C ALA A 80 -25.40 -11.54 11.46
N GLY A 81 -25.73 -12.73 11.95
CA GLY A 81 -24.94 -13.41 12.99
C GLY A 81 -23.54 -13.82 12.52
N ASN A 82 -23.39 -14.30 11.27
CA ASN A 82 -22.08 -14.61 10.71
C ASN A 82 -21.27 -13.33 10.46
N PHE A 83 -21.92 -12.26 9.99
CA PHE A 83 -21.29 -10.95 9.83
C PHE A 83 -20.74 -10.42 11.16
N THR A 84 -21.56 -10.39 12.22
CA THR A 84 -21.12 -9.95 13.55
C THR A 84 -20.01 -10.83 14.12
N ARG A 85 -20.08 -12.15 13.92
CA ARG A 85 -19.00 -13.05 14.32
C ARG A 85 -17.69 -12.75 13.59
N PHE A 86 -17.76 -12.37 12.32
CA PHE A 86 -16.59 -11.96 11.54
C PHE A 86 -16.02 -10.62 12.04
N GLN A 87 -16.87 -9.61 12.25
CA GLN A 87 -16.49 -8.32 12.82
C GLN A 87 -15.74 -8.48 14.16
N ASN A 88 -16.28 -9.31 15.07
CA ASN A 88 -15.64 -9.55 16.36
C ASN A 88 -14.28 -10.26 16.21
N LYS A 89 -14.19 -11.27 15.34
CA LYS A 89 -12.92 -11.99 15.11
C LYS A 89 -11.82 -11.07 14.59
N ILE A 90 -12.11 -10.21 13.60
CA ILE A 90 -11.08 -9.33 13.03
C ILE A 90 -10.68 -8.22 14.03
N ALA A 91 -11.63 -7.72 14.83
CA ALA A 91 -11.38 -6.77 15.89
C ALA A 91 -10.53 -7.35 17.03
N ASP A 92 -10.81 -8.60 17.45
CA ASP A 92 -10.19 -9.17 18.65
C ASP A 92 -8.83 -9.82 18.37
N LEU A 93 -8.66 -10.43 17.18
CA LEU A 93 -7.45 -11.19 16.87
C LEU A 93 -6.43 -10.38 16.10
N PHE A 94 -6.87 -9.52 15.19
CA PHE A 94 -5.97 -8.88 14.23
C PHE A 94 -5.66 -7.43 14.58
N TYR A 95 -6.68 -6.66 14.98
CA TYR A 95 -6.48 -5.25 15.32
C TYR A 95 -5.43 -5.01 16.44
N PRO A 96 -5.29 -5.84 17.49
CA PRO A 96 -4.28 -5.61 18.53
C PRO A 96 -2.83 -5.68 18.01
N THR A 97 -2.52 -6.67 17.15
CA THR A 97 -1.21 -6.79 16.52
C THR A 97 -0.96 -5.61 15.58
N LEU A 98 -1.95 -5.25 14.77
CA LEU A 98 -1.88 -4.11 13.86
C LEU A 98 -1.66 -2.78 14.59
N ARG A 99 -2.43 -2.54 15.65
CA ARG A 99 -2.32 -1.37 16.52
C ARG A 99 -0.93 -1.28 17.15
N THR A 100 -0.38 -2.40 17.61
CA THR A 100 0.99 -2.47 18.16
C THR A 100 2.01 -2.05 17.10
N MET A 101 1.85 -2.51 15.86
CA MET A 101 2.74 -2.14 14.75
C MET A 101 2.63 -0.65 14.39
N ILE A 102 1.43 -0.08 14.35
CA ILE A 102 1.20 1.36 14.14
C ILE A 102 1.86 2.15 15.28
N SER A 103 1.63 1.78 16.54
CA SER A 103 2.22 2.46 17.69
C SER A 103 3.74 2.43 17.66
N TRP A 104 4.34 1.24 17.52
CA TRP A 104 5.79 1.07 17.63
C TRP A 104 6.58 1.59 16.43
N ARG A 105 6.03 1.51 15.21
CA ARG A 105 6.79 1.85 13.99
C ARG A 105 6.43 3.19 13.39
N ILE A 106 5.21 3.68 13.61
CA ILE A 106 4.71 4.91 12.98
C ILE A 106 4.71 6.06 14.00
N ILE A 107 4.15 5.81 15.19
CA ILE A 107 4.01 6.84 16.22
C ILE A 107 5.29 6.99 17.05
N MET A 108 5.89 5.87 17.49
CA MET A 108 7.08 5.87 18.36
C MET A 108 8.37 5.46 17.62
N GLY A 109 8.27 5.00 16.38
CA GLY A 109 9.39 4.41 15.64
C GLY A 109 10.39 5.45 15.14
N GLN A 110 11.68 5.07 15.12
CA GLN A 110 12.73 5.85 14.49
C GLN A 110 12.47 6.04 12.99
N PHE A 111 13.01 7.13 12.44
CA PHE A 111 12.92 7.50 11.02
C PHE A 111 13.56 6.43 10.12
N VAL A 112 12.74 5.53 9.56
CA VAL A 112 13.19 4.50 8.61
C VAL A 112 12.45 4.71 7.27
N PRO A 113 13.11 5.31 6.25
CA PRO A 113 12.47 5.66 4.98
C PRO A 113 11.98 4.45 4.16
N PHE A 114 12.67 3.32 4.25
CA PHE A 114 12.41 2.13 3.43
C PHE A 114 11.23 1.25 3.90
N HIS A 115 10.38 1.78 4.80
CA HIS A 115 9.18 1.09 5.27
C HIS A 115 7.89 1.92 5.10
N LEU A 116 7.91 2.99 4.31
CA LEU A 116 6.74 3.85 4.04
C LEU A 116 5.54 3.05 3.51
N ASN A 117 5.76 2.18 2.51
CA ASN A 117 4.74 1.28 1.98
C ASN A 117 4.11 0.40 3.09
N ARG A 118 4.94 -0.21 3.92
CA ARG A 118 4.50 -1.07 5.03
C ARG A 118 3.73 -0.27 6.09
N ASN A 119 4.15 0.95 6.39
CA ASN A 119 3.47 1.83 7.34
C ASN A 119 2.08 2.21 6.83
N ILE A 120 1.97 2.61 5.56
CA ILE A 120 0.70 2.98 4.93
C ILE A 120 -0.25 1.77 4.86
N CYS A 121 0.22 0.58 4.47
CA CYS A 121 -0.60 -0.64 4.46
C CYS A 121 -1.20 -0.97 5.83
N ASN A 122 -0.43 -0.78 6.92
CA ASN A 122 -0.93 -1.02 8.27
C ASN A 122 -2.00 -0.01 8.67
N MET A 123 -1.82 1.28 8.34
CA MET A 123 -2.83 2.30 8.60
C MET A 123 -4.11 2.06 7.79
N MET A 124 -4.00 1.75 6.49
CA MET A 124 -5.16 1.41 5.66
C MET A 124 -5.92 0.20 6.19
N SER A 125 -5.20 -0.84 6.64
CA SER A 125 -5.83 -2.00 7.26
C SER A 125 -6.59 -1.62 8.53
N GLY A 126 -6.02 -0.75 9.37
CA GLY A 126 -6.65 -0.32 10.63
C GLY A 126 -7.88 0.54 10.40
N MET A 127 -7.81 1.43 9.41
CA MET A 127 -8.92 2.25 8.95
C MET A 127 -10.07 1.38 8.41
N SER A 128 -9.75 0.40 7.55
CA SER A 128 -10.75 -0.50 6.93
C SER A 128 -11.44 -1.38 7.97
N ILE A 129 -10.71 -1.87 8.98
CA ILE A 129 -11.29 -2.61 10.11
C ILE A 129 -12.18 -1.71 10.95
N GLY A 130 -11.75 -0.46 11.20
CA GLY A 130 -12.57 0.53 11.90
C GLY A 130 -13.90 0.80 11.18
N ILE A 131 -13.90 0.89 9.85
CA ILE A 131 -15.12 1.02 9.04
C ILE A 131 -15.97 -0.25 9.15
N LEU A 132 -15.41 -1.43 8.86
CA LEU A 132 -16.13 -2.70 8.88
C LEU A 132 -16.81 -2.96 10.24
N THR A 133 -16.17 -2.55 11.34
CA THR A 133 -16.65 -2.78 12.71
C THR A 133 -17.44 -1.60 13.29
N ASP A 134 -17.70 -0.57 12.48
CA ASP A 134 -18.36 0.68 12.89
C ASP A 134 -17.70 1.34 14.12
N ASN A 135 -16.38 1.19 14.24
CA ASN A 135 -15.59 1.66 15.37
C ASN A 135 -14.79 2.91 15.02
N GLN A 136 -15.39 4.07 15.30
CA GLN A 136 -14.79 5.38 15.04
C GLN A 136 -13.45 5.58 15.77
N THR A 137 -13.27 4.99 16.96
CA THR A 137 -12.02 5.10 17.71
C THR A 137 -10.88 4.39 16.98
N MET A 138 -11.12 3.20 16.41
CA MET A 138 -10.14 2.47 15.61
C MET A 138 -9.79 3.22 14.33
N PHE A 139 -10.81 3.75 13.64
CA PHE A 139 -10.64 4.58 12.46
C PHE A 139 -9.79 5.82 12.75
N ASN A 140 -10.15 6.58 13.79
CA ASN A 140 -9.44 7.78 14.18
C ASN A 140 -7.98 7.49 14.59
N TYR A 141 -7.70 6.33 15.17
CA TYR A 141 -6.33 5.94 15.50
C TYR A 141 -5.44 5.84 14.25
N ALA A 142 -5.95 5.25 13.16
CA ALA A 142 -5.24 5.19 11.88
C ALA A 142 -5.08 6.57 11.22
N VAL A 143 -6.14 7.38 11.22
CA VAL A 143 -6.11 8.76 10.68
C VAL A 143 -5.11 9.64 11.45
N ASN A 144 -5.10 9.55 12.78
CA ASN A 144 -4.18 10.30 13.62
C ASN A 144 -2.73 9.84 13.40
N ALA A 145 -2.49 8.54 13.17
CA ALA A 145 -1.17 8.06 12.78
C ALA A 145 -0.72 8.68 11.43
N PHE A 146 -1.61 8.82 10.45
CA PHE A 146 -1.30 9.39 9.14
C PHE A 146 -1.08 10.92 9.17
N THR A 147 -1.76 11.63 10.07
CA THR A 147 -1.82 13.10 10.06
C THR A 147 -1.02 13.76 11.18
N MET A 148 -0.84 13.08 12.31
CA MET A 148 -0.27 13.63 13.54
C MET A 148 0.92 12.85 14.10
N ALA A 149 1.27 11.68 13.56
CA ALA A 149 2.44 10.95 14.05
C ALA A 149 3.73 11.76 13.88
N THR A 150 4.71 11.51 14.75
CA THR A 150 6.03 12.15 14.68
C THR A 150 7.00 11.39 13.77
N GLY A 151 6.73 10.12 13.45
CA GLY A 151 7.52 9.30 12.52
C GLY A 151 7.13 9.45 11.04
N THR A 152 7.71 8.61 10.18
CA THR A 152 7.55 8.67 8.71
C THR A 152 6.21 8.18 8.19
N GLY A 153 5.37 7.55 9.02
CA GLY A 153 3.99 7.27 8.62
C GLY A 153 3.08 8.50 8.61
N ASN A 154 3.56 9.64 9.13
CA ASN A 154 2.92 10.94 8.90
C ASN A 154 3.15 11.41 7.47
N ILE A 155 2.10 11.83 6.78
CA ILE A 155 2.18 12.26 5.39
C ILE A 155 3.14 13.43 5.16
N LYS A 156 3.20 14.40 6.08
CA LYS A 156 4.10 15.56 5.94
C LYS A 156 5.56 15.12 6.04
N ASN A 157 5.87 14.21 6.97
CA ASN A 157 7.22 13.67 7.13
C ASN A 157 7.61 12.78 5.95
N ALA A 158 6.68 11.97 5.44
CA ALA A 158 6.88 11.13 4.27
C ALA A 158 7.25 11.96 3.03
N ILE A 159 6.49 13.02 2.75
CA ILE A 159 6.72 13.90 1.59
C ILE A 159 8.10 14.56 1.65
N CYS A 160 8.52 15.07 2.81
CA CYS A 160 9.86 15.65 2.97
C CYS A 160 10.98 14.65 2.65
N GLN A 161 10.81 13.38 3.06
CA GLN A 161 11.80 12.33 2.78
C GLN A 161 11.81 11.91 1.32
N ILE A 162 10.62 11.77 0.71
CA ILE A 162 10.50 11.45 -0.72
C ILE A 162 11.20 12.54 -1.54
N LEU A 163 10.96 13.81 -1.24
CA LEU A 163 11.62 14.92 -1.92
C LEU A 163 13.14 14.89 -1.74
N THR A 164 13.63 14.61 -0.53
CA THR A 164 15.08 14.56 -0.28
C THR A 164 15.76 13.42 -1.06
N GLY A 165 15.12 12.25 -1.12
CA GLY A 165 15.58 11.12 -1.92
C GLY A 165 15.52 11.42 -3.42
N ALA A 166 14.43 12.04 -3.88
CA ALA A 166 14.26 12.47 -5.26
C ALA A 166 15.37 13.45 -5.67
N GLU A 167 15.59 14.52 -4.92
CA GLU A 167 16.61 15.53 -5.23
C GLU A 167 18.02 14.93 -5.33
N TYR A 168 18.35 13.94 -4.49
CA TYR A 168 19.61 13.21 -4.60
C TYR A 168 19.70 12.40 -5.90
N VAL A 169 18.67 11.61 -6.19
CA VAL A 169 18.64 10.73 -7.37
C VAL A 169 18.61 11.55 -8.66
N GLU A 170 17.82 12.62 -8.69
CA GLU A 170 17.60 13.47 -9.85
C GLU A 170 18.84 14.31 -10.15
N LYS A 171 19.51 14.86 -9.13
CA LYS A 171 20.79 15.55 -9.32
C LYS A 171 21.78 14.66 -10.06
N TYR A 172 21.86 13.39 -9.69
CA TYR A 172 22.71 12.45 -10.40
C TYR A 172 22.18 12.16 -11.81
N ASN A 173 20.88 11.93 -11.99
CA ASN A 173 20.31 11.60 -13.30
C ASN A 173 20.39 12.76 -14.30
N VAL A 174 20.30 14.02 -13.86
CA VAL A 174 20.47 15.20 -14.72
C VAL A 174 21.94 15.54 -15.01
N GLY A 175 22.87 14.64 -14.67
CA GLY A 175 24.26 14.69 -15.11
C GLY A 175 25.27 15.12 -14.06
N PHE A 176 24.84 15.58 -12.87
CA PHE A 176 25.76 16.04 -11.83
C PHE A 176 26.30 14.87 -10.98
N ASP A 177 27.31 15.17 -10.18
CA ASP A 177 27.84 14.23 -9.19
C ASP A 177 27.13 14.40 -7.84
N VAL A 178 27.04 13.29 -7.12
CA VAL A 178 26.45 13.19 -5.78
C VAL A 178 27.38 12.42 -4.85
N PRO A 179 27.39 12.74 -3.53
CA PRO A 179 28.19 11.98 -2.58
C PRO A 179 27.66 10.55 -2.49
N TYR A 180 28.53 9.54 -2.61
CA TYR A 180 28.17 8.13 -2.49
C TYR A 180 29.02 7.46 -1.42
N VAL A 181 28.37 6.68 -0.56
CA VAL A 181 29.04 5.85 0.45
C VAL A 181 28.88 4.38 0.03
N PRO A 182 29.97 3.61 -0.09
CA PRO A 182 29.90 2.20 -0.45
C PRO A 182 28.88 1.40 0.38
N HIS A 183 28.01 0.66 -0.30
CA HIS A 183 27.04 -0.23 0.35
C HIS A 183 27.53 -1.68 0.27
N ILE A 184 28.04 -2.17 1.40
CA ILE A 184 28.56 -3.53 1.52
C ILE A 184 27.82 -4.26 2.63
N ASN A 185 27.15 -5.35 2.29
CA ASN A 185 26.53 -6.26 3.24
C ASN A 185 26.72 -7.72 2.78
N GLY A 186 26.17 -8.70 3.51
CA GLY A 186 26.36 -10.13 3.18
C GLY A 186 25.83 -10.55 1.79
N ASN A 187 24.97 -9.74 1.16
CA ASN A 187 24.30 -10.02 -0.11
C ASN A 187 24.68 -9.04 -1.24
N TYR A 188 25.24 -7.87 -0.92
CA TYR A 188 25.51 -6.79 -1.89
C TYR A 188 26.88 -6.15 -1.64
N ASN A 189 27.60 -5.83 -2.71
CA ASN A 189 28.90 -5.17 -2.66
C ASN A 189 28.97 -4.07 -3.74
N GLU A 190 28.42 -2.90 -3.41
CA GLU A 190 28.32 -1.74 -4.29
C GLU A 190 29.32 -0.67 -3.83
N THR A 191 30.50 -0.66 -4.47
CA THR A 191 31.61 0.22 -4.06
C THR A 191 31.59 1.58 -4.75
N VAL A 192 30.85 1.71 -5.84
CA VAL A 192 30.72 2.93 -6.65
C VAL A 192 29.28 3.11 -7.07
N ILE A 193 28.87 4.37 -7.26
CA ILE A 193 27.57 4.68 -7.85
C ILE A 193 27.55 4.23 -9.31
N SER A 194 26.51 3.49 -9.70
CA SER A 194 26.38 2.97 -11.06
C SER A 194 26.08 4.11 -12.05
N ALA A 195 26.75 4.11 -13.20
CA ALA A 195 26.37 4.95 -14.35
C ALA A 195 25.25 4.32 -15.19
N SER A 196 24.91 3.05 -14.93
CA SER A 196 23.87 2.34 -15.68
C SER A 196 22.51 3.00 -15.47
N GLY A 197 21.87 3.41 -16.57
CA GLY A 197 20.58 4.09 -16.55
C GLY A 197 20.61 5.52 -16.01
N LYS A 198 21.80 6.14 -15.86
CA LYS A 198 21.96 7.57 -15.58
C LYS A 198 21.47 8.37 -16.80
N GLY A 199 20.64 9.38 -16.58
CA GLY A 199 20.07 10.21 -17.66
C GLY A 199 18.89 9.58 -18.39
N ASN A 200 18.44 8.39 -17.98
CA ASN A 200 17.24 7.80 -18.53
C ASN A 200 16.01 8.63 -18.15
N VAL A 201 15.19 8.94 -19.16
CA VAL A 201 13.86 9.50 -19.00
C VAL A 201 12.97 8.49 -18.25
N ARG A 202 12.33 8.92 -17.17
CA ARG A 202 11.39 8.12 -16.35
C ARG A 202 10.25 9.02 -15.87
N PRO A 203 9.00 8.58 -15.83
CA PRO A 203 7.89 9.38 -15.31
C PRO A 203 7.84 9.32 -13.77
N SER A 204 7.26 10.34 -13.13
CA SER A 204 6.81 10.47 -11.73
C SER A 204 7.06 11.88 -11.17
N TRP A 205 7.76 12.74 -11.90
CA TRP A 205 8.33 13.98 -11.36
C TRP A 205 7.34 15.13 -11.38
N GLU A 206 6.36 15.11 -12.28
CA GLU A 206 5.32 16.13 -12.37
C GLU A 206 4.52 16.27 -11.07
N PRO A 207 3.90 15.20 -10.49
CA PRO A 207 3.14 15.33 -9.25
C PRO A 207 4.03 15.70 -8.06
N LEU A 208 5.28 15.24 -8.04
CA LEU A 208 6.22 15.55 -6.96
C LEU A 208 6.62 17.03 -7.01
N TYR A 209 6.99 17.57 -8.17
CA TYR A 209 7.31 18.97 -8.34
C TYR A 209 6.10 19.88 -8.09
N ALA A 210 4.92 19.53 -8.64
CA ALA A 210 3.71 20.30 -8.42
C ALA A 210 3.38 20.41 -6.92
N HIS A 211 3.51 19.31 -6.17
CA HIS A 211 3.27 19.35 -4.73
C HIS A 211 4.38 20.07 -3.96
N CYS A 212 5.62 19.64 -4.12
CA CYS A 212 6.74 20.10 -3.29
C CYS A 212 7.27 21.46 -3.73
N GLY A 213 7.56 21.62 -5.02
CA GLY A 213 8.05 22.88 -5.59
C GLY A 213 6.95 23.93 -5.65
N SER A 214 5.88 23.67 -6.42
CA SER A 214 4.87 24.70 -6.71
C SER A 214 3.95 25.00 -5.52
N LEU A 215 3.33 23.98 -4.90
CA LEU A 215 2.34 24.21 -3.83
C LEU A 215 2.97 24.48 -2.47
N LYS A 216 4.11 23.84 -2.15
CA LYS A 216 4.77 23.98 -0.84
C LYS A 216 5.94 24.95 -0.83
N GLY A 217 6.45 25.37 -2.00
CA GLY A 217 7.61 26.27 -2.09
C GLY A 217 8.91 25.65 -1.56
N LEU A 218 9.01 24.32 -1.54
CA LEU A 218 10.22 23.62 -1.13
C LEU A 218 11.24 23.66 -2.27
N ASN A 219 12.52 23.57 -1.92
CA ASN A 219 13.58 23.44 -2.92
C ASN A 219 13.49 22.06 -3.60
N ALA A 220 13.01 22.05 -4.84
CA ALA A 220 12.83 20.88 -5.69
C ALA A 220 13.52 21.10 -7.06
N SER A 221 14.72 21.68 -7.02
CA SER A 221 15.40 22.19 -8.22
C SER A 221 15.84 21.08 -9.17
N TRP A 222 16.21 19.92 -8.64
CA TRP A 222 16.61 18.78 -9.46
C TRP A 222 15.39 18.01 -9.96
N THR A 223 14.32 17.94 -9.15
CA THR A 223 13.01 17.44 -9.57
C THR A 223 12.45 18.25 -10.72
N GLU A 224 12.59 19.58 -10.67
CA GLU A 224 12.16 20.47 -11.76
C GLU A 224 12.89 20.19 -13.07
N GLN A 225 14.22 20.06 -13.00
CA GLN A 225 15.04 19.75 -14.18
C GLN A 225 14.71 18.38 -14.75
N MET A 226 14.55 17.38 -13.88
CA MET A 226 14.19 16.03 -14.31
C MET A 226 12.79 16.00 -14.93
N ARG A 227 11.82 16.73 -14.35
CA ARG A 227 10.50 16.95 -14.97
C ARG A 227 10.66 17.56 -16.36
N GLY A 228 11.46 18.62 -16.50
CA GLY A 228 11.75 19.24 -17.80
C GLY A 228 12.27 18.24 -18.84
N LEU A 229 13.24 17.40 -18.49
CA LEU A 229 13.75 16.34 -19.38
C LEU A 229 12.66 15.34 -19.81
N VAL A 230 11.74 15.01 -18.93
CA VAL A 230 10.62 14.11 -19.25
C VAL A 230 9.61 14.78 -20.18
N LEU A 231 9.29 16.05 -19.95
CA LEU A 231 8.38 16.80 -20.81
C LEU A 231 8.96 17.03 -22.21
N ASP A 232 10.26 17.35 -22.29
CA ASP A 232 10.96 17.53 -23.57
C ASP A 232 11.02 16.24 -24.40
N SER A 233 10.96 15.09 -23.74
CA SER A 233 10.95 13.78 -24.38
C SER A 233 9.55 13.20 -24.59
N SER A 234 8.50 13.94 -24.21
CA SER A 234 7.10 13.52 -24.41
C SER A 234 6.47 14.20 -25.63
N THR A 235 5.54 13.51 -26.27
CA THR A 235 4.94 13.94 -27.54
C THR A 235 4.11 15.23 -27.42
N ASN A 236 3.59 15.53 -26.23
CA ASN A 236 2.66 16.64 -25.99
C ASN A 236 3.14 17.62 -24.90
N GLY A 237 4.39 17.50 -24.42
CA GLY A 237 4.88 18.31 -23.30
C GLY A 237 4.17 18.03 -21.98
N VAL A 238 3.57 16.84 -21.84
CA VAL A 238 2.93 16.33 -20.62
C VAL A 238 3.60 15.05 -20.18
N GLU A 239 3.78 14.84 -18.88
CA GLU A 239 4.31 13.58 -18.37
C GLU A 239 3.30 12.44 -18.61
N GLY A 240 3.64 11.60 -19.57
CA GLY A 240 2.88 10.41 -19.98
C GLY A 240 2.89 9.28 -18.97
N GLY A 241 2.07 8.26 -19.24
CA GLY A 241 1.86 7.11 -18.34
C GLY A 241 2.52 5.82 -18.83
N GLY A 242 1.96 4.68 -18.42
CA GLY A 242 2.47 3.35 -18.77
C GLY A 242 2.52 3.03 -20.26
N GLY A 243 1.77 3.78 -21.08
CA GLY A 243 1.85 3.71 -22.55
C GLY A 243 3.10 4.36 -23.14
N ASP A 244 3.72 5.31 -22.45
CA ASP A 244 4.84 6.11 -22.96
C ASP A 244 6.19 5.62 -22.42
N TYR A 245 6.20 5.01 -21.23
CA TYR A 245 7.43 4.67 -20.52
C TYR A 245 7.45 3.24 -19.93
N GLY A 246 6.39 2.44 -20.08
CA GLY A 246 6.33 1.05 -19.61
C GLY A 246 6.18 0.85 -18.10
N TYR A 247 5.64 1.83 -17.38
CA TYR A 247 5.46 1.82 -15.90
C TYR A 247 3.98 1.78 -15.46
N ASP A 248 3.69 1.35 -14.23
CA ASP A 248 2.32 1.15 -13.67
C ASP A 248 1.51 2.45 -13.38
N GLN A 249 1.95 3.60 -13.89
CA GLN A 249 1.37 4.92 -13.59
C GLN A 249 0.64 5.48 -14.81
N LEU A 250 -0.52 6.13 -14.61
CA LEU A 250 -1.37 6.61 -15.71
C LEU A 250 -0.90 7.92 -16.39
N GLY A 251 0.20 8.53 -15.92
CA GLY A 251 0.62 9.89 -16.30
C GLY A 251 -0.18 10.95 -15.53
N TYR A 252 0.46 12.06 -15.17
CA TYR A 252 -0.16 13.13 -14.37
C TYR A 252 0.09 14.55 -14.92
N GLY A 253 0.70 14.66 -16.11
CA GLY A 253 0.83 15.94 -16.79
C GLY A 253 -0.52 16.48 -17.25
N THR A 254 -0.67 17.81 -17.23
CA THR A 254 -1.86 18.55 -17.67
C THR A 254 -1.47 19.65 -18.65
#